data_AF-A0A8J7FEK0-F1
#
_entry.id   AF-A0A8J7FEK0-F1
#
_cell.length_a   1.000
_cell.length_b   1.000
_cell.length_c   1.000
_cell.angle_alpha   90.00
_cell.angle_beta   90.00
_cell.angle_gamma   90.00
#
_symmetry.space_group_name_H-M   'P 1'
#
loop_
_entity.id
_entity.type
_entity.pdbx_description
1 polymer ?
#
loop_
_entity_poly.entity_id
_entity_poly.type
_entity_poly.pdbx_seq_one_letter_code
_entity_poly.pdbx_strand_id
1 'polypeptide(L)' 'MKDKKKTHIPQTNISQLSCGMTPEELISEGYVDVDYFYDPNEEEWKREVKKMEQIVRESKLSDDDYIEI' A
#
# COMPACT_ATOMS: atom_id res chain seq x y z
N MET A 1 9.52 34.20 -30.62
CA MET A 1 8.95 33.66 -29.37
C MET A 1 7.94 32.61 -29.77
N LYS A 2 8.11 31.34 -29.36
CA LYS A 2 7.09 30.30 -29.55
C LYS A 2 6.45 30.08 -28.20
N ASP A 3 5.20 30.50 -28.07
CA ASP A 3 4.39 30.35 -26.89
C ASP A 3 4.32 28.86 -26.53
N LYS A 4 5.01 28.51 -25.44
CA LYS A 4 4.86 27.20 -24.81
C LYS A 4 3.43 27.16 -24.29
N LYS A 5 2.54 26.47 -25.00
CA LYS A 5 1.21 26.11 -24.49
C LYS A 5 1.45 25.41 -23.14
N LYS A 6 1.26 26.14 -22.04
CA LYS A 6 1.12 25.53 -20.72
C LYS A 6 -0.17 24.74 -20.79
N THR A 7 -0.06 23.45 -21.06
CA THR A 7 -1.15 22.50 -20.83
C THR A 7 -1.57 22.72 -19.39
N HIS A 8 -2.74 23.33 -19.18
CA HIS A 8 -3.31 23.49 -17.87
C HIS A 8 -3.75 22.11 -17.42
N ILE A 9 -2.79 21.31 -16.94
CA ILE A 9 -3.08 20.06 -16.25
C ILE A 9 -3.84 20.51 -15.01
N PRO A 10 -5.14 20.22 -14.88
CA PRO A 10 -5.84 20.49 -13.62
C PRO A 10 -4.99 19.82 -12.54
N GLN A 11 -4.67 20.57 -11.47
CA GLN A 11 -4.00 20.00 -10.30
C GLN A 11 -5.00 19.10 -9.58
N THR A 12 -5.40 18.01 -10.21
CA THR A 12 -6.24 16.99 -9.61
C THR A 12 -5.34 16.26 -8.63
N ASN A 13 -5.68 16.32 -7.34
CA ASN A 13 -4.90 15.65 -6.33
C ASN A 13 -5.02 14.13 -6.55
N ILE A 14 -3.90 13.40 -6.51
CA ILE A 14 -3.89 11.94 -6.66
C ILE A 14 -4.86 11.28 -5.66
N SER A 15 -5.01 11.83 -4.45
CA SER A 15 -6.00 11.37 -3.47
C SER A 15 -7.46 11.50 -3.92
N GLN A 16 -7.77 12.44 -4.82
CA GLN A 16 -9.10 12.58 -5.41
C GLN A 16 -9.29 11.58 -6.56
N LEU A 17 -8.24 11.34 -7.35
CA LEU A 17 -8.27 10.37 -8.44
C LEU A 17 -8.33 8.93 -7.91
N SER A 18 -7.62 8.62 -6.82
CA SER A 18 -7.59 7.30 -6.18
C SER A 18 -8.93 6.86 -5.59
N CYS A 19 -9.92 7.75 -5.52
CA CYS A 19 -11.29 7.42 -5.10
C CYS A 19 -12.09 6.71 -6.22
N GLY A 20 -11.69 6.87 -7.49
CA GLY A 20 -12.40 6.31 -8.64
C GLY A 20 -11.52 5.60 -9.68
N MET A 21 -10.20 5.60 -9.49
CA MET A 21 -9.23 4.96 -10.38
C MET A 21 -8.35 4.01 -9.60
N THR A 22 -8.00 2.90 -10.25
CA THR A 22 -7.02 1.95 -9.72
C THR A 22 -5.60 2.51 -9.84
N PRO A 23 -4.64 2.04 -9.02
CA PRO A 23 -3.23 2.38 -9.16
C PRO A 23 -2.68 2.15 -10.58
N GLU A 24 -3.12 1.07 -11.25
CA GLU A 24 -2.73 0.73 -12.62
C GLU A 24 -3.21 1.78 -13.64
N GLU A 25 -4.45 2.26 -13.50
CA GLU A 25 -4.98 3.33 -14.35
C GLU A 25 -4.25 4.65 -14.11
N LEU A 26 -3.91 4.97 -12.87
CA LEU A 26 -3.14 6.17 -12.54
C LEU A 26 -1.75 6.16 -13.17
N ILE A 27 -1.11 4.99 -13.23
CA ILE A 27 0.19 4.80 -13.91
C ILE A 27 0.00 4.89 -15.43
N SER A 28 -1.01 4.20 -15.97
CA SER A 28 -1.27 4.13 -17.42
C SER A 28 -1.65 5.49 -18.01
N GLU A 29 -2.41 6.31 -17.28
CA GLU A 29 -2.76 7.67 -17.69
C GLU A 29 -1.65 8.69 -17.41
N GLY A 30 -0.56 8.28 -16.74
CA GLY A 30 0.61 9.11 -16.48
C GLY A 30 0.43 10.12 -15.35
N TYR A 31 -0.50 9.87 -14.42
CA TYR A 31 -0.67 10.71 -13.21
C TYR A 31 0.41 10.42 -12.17
N VAL A 32 0.94 9.19 -12.13
CA VAL A 32 1.98 8.75 -11.19
C VAL A 32 2.95 7.78 -11.88
N ASP A 33 4.20 7.74 -11.40
CA ASP A 33 5.19 6.75 -11.83
C ASP A 33 4.97 5.40 -11.12
N VAL A 34 5.57 4.34 -11.67
CA VAL A 34 5.52 2.99 -11.09
C VAL A 34 6.05 2.96 -9.64
N ASP A 35 7.03 3.80 -9.34
CA ASP A 35 7.65 3.89 -8.01
C ASP A 35 6.80 4.69 -7.01
N TYR A 36 5.72 5.36 -7.43
CA TYR A 36 4.88 6.16 -6.54
C TYR A 36 4.22 5.33 -5.43
N PHE A 37 3.89 4.08 -5.73
CA PHE A 37 3.30 3.14 -4.76
C PHE A 37 4.33 2.24 -4.08
N TYR A 38 5.62 2.39 -4.41
CA TYR A 38 6.68 1.63 -3.76
C TYR A 38 6.99 2.23 -2.39
N ASP A 39 6.66 1.49 -1.33
CA ASP A 39 7.01 1.86 0.04
C ASP A 39 8.06 0.85 0.58
N PRO A 40 9.30 1.29 0.86
CA PRO A 40 10.36 0.40 1.31
C PRO A 40 10.11 -0.17 2.72
N ASN A 41 9.24 0.46 3.52
CA ASN A 41 8.87 -0.01 4.84
C ASN A 41 7.71 -1.03 4.78
N GLU A 42 6.98 -1.11 3.65
CA GLU A 42 5.91 -2.09 3.44
C GLU A 42 6.44 -3.53 3.57
N GLU A 43 7.65 -3.81 3.08
CA GLU A 43 8.27 -5.13 3.20
C GLU A 43 8.64 -5.50 4.65
N GLU A 44 8.99 -4.50 5.46
CA GLU A 44 9.25 -4.67 6.89
C GLU A 44 7.93 -4.92 7.63
N TRP A 45 6.90 -4.12 7.34
CA TRP A 45 5.58 -4.26 7.93
C TRP A 45 4.94 -5.61 7.60
N LYS A 46 5.04 -6.07 6.35
CA LYS A 46 4.60 -7.41 5.91
C LYS A 46 5.30 -8.53 6.69
N ARG A 47 6.61 -8.39 6.97
CA ARG A 47 7.37 -9.36 7.78
C ARG A 47 6.91 -9.36 9.23
N GLU A 48 6.67 -8.19 9.81
CA GLU A 48 6.20 -8.06 11.19
C GLU A 48 4.79 -8.62 11.36
N VAL A 49 3.86 -8.31 10.45
CA VAL A 49 2.50 -8.87 10.42
C VAL A 49 2.55 -10.39 10.33
N LYS A 50 3.35 -10.94 9.40
CA LYS A 50 3.49 -12.40 9.26
C LYS A 50 4.04 -13.06 10.52
N LYS A 51 4.96 -12.39 11.23
CA LYS A 51 5.50 -12.87 12.52
C LYS A 51 4.41 -12.85 13.60
N MET A 52 3.60 -11.80 13.68
CA MET A 52 2.47 -11.73 14.61
C MET A 52 1.41 -12.79 14.30
N GLU A 53 1.04 -12.99 13.03
CA GLU A 53 0.11 -14.06 12.62
C GLU A 53 0.64 -15.45 13.01
N GLN A 54 1.94 -15.68 12.82
CA GLN A 54 2.57 -16.92 13.23
C GLN A 54 2.52 -17.09 14.76
N ILE A 55 2.85 -16.06 15.53
CA ILE A 55 2.76 -16.09 17.01
C ILE A 55 1.33 -16.37 17.45
N VAL A 56 0.33 -15.72 16.85
CA VAL A 56 -1.09 -15.93 17.17
C VAL A 56 -1.55 -17.35 16.85
N ARG A 57 -1.05 -17.92 15.74
CA ARG A 57 -1.34 -19.31 15.35
C ARG A 57 -0.68 -20.31 16.29
N GLU A 58 0.58 -20.09 16.68
CA GLU A 58 1.31 -20.95 17.62
C GLU A 58 0.78 -20.80 19.05
N SER A 59 0.39 -19.60 19.49
CA SER A 59 -0.22 -19.37 20.80
C SER A 59 -1.61 -20.01 20.91
N LYS A 60 -2.36 -20.07 19.82
CA LYS A 60 -3.64 -20.81 19.75
C LYS A 60 -3.45 -22.33 19.80
N LEU A 61 -2.24 -22.85 19.57
CA LEU A 61 -1.94 -24.28 19.62
C LEU A 61 -1.39 -24.73 20.98
N SER A 62 -1.30 -23.83 21.98
CA SER A 62 -0.95 -24.21 23.35
C SER A 62 -2.21 -24.63 24.13
N ASP A 63 -2.83 -25.73 23.70
CA ASP A 63 -3.85 -26.46 24.48
C ASP A 63 -3.20 -27.43 25.51
N ASP A 64 -1.88 -27.37 25.72
CA ASP A 64 -1.14 -28.28 26.62
C ASP A 64 -0.88 -27.72 28.03
N ASP A 65 -1.35 -26.50 28.35
CA ASP A 65 -1.28 -25.93 29.71
C ASP A 65 -2.63 -25.98 30.43
N TYR A 66 -3.37 -27.09 30.30
CA TYR A 66 -4.49 -27.39 31.21
C TYR A 66 -3.93 -27.97 32.51
N ILE A 67 -3.49 -27.10 33.43
CA ILE A 67 -3.25 -27.50 34.82
C ILE A 67 -4.62 -27.65 35.49
N GLU A 68 -5.08 -28.89 35.66
CA GLU A 68 -6.20 -29.24 36.52
C GLU A 68 -5.80 -28.92 37.97
N ILE A 69 -6.38 -27.87 38.54
CA ILE A 69 -6.30 -27.52 39.97
C ILE A 69 -7.53 -28.01 40.71
#